data_AF-A0A921B7R6-F1
#
_entry.id   AF-A0A921B7R6-F1
#
_cell.length_a   1.000
_cell.length_b   1.000
_cell.length_c   1.000
_cell.angle_alpha   90.00
_cell.angle_beta   90.00
_cell.angle_gamma   90.00
#
_symmetry.space_group_name_H-M   'P 1'
#
loop_
_entity.id
_entity.type
_entity.pdbx_description
1 polymer ?
#
loop_
_entity_poly.entity_id
_entity_poly.type
_entity_poly.pdbx_seq_one_letter_code
_entity_poly.pdbx_strand_id
1 'polypeptide(L)' 'MILTCDRYPKEINGLEDRLKSRLGWGLPVVIDPPELETRVAITLSKAEEMGYKLDEESAFFIAQKVRSNVRELEGP' A
#
# COMPACT_ATOMS: atom_id res chain seq x y z
N MET A 1 4.13 18.87 -5.96
CA MET A 1 5.12 17.79 -6.18
C MET A 1 4.85 16.73 -5.13
N ILE A 2 4.44 15.54 -5.56
CA ILE A 2 4.18 14.38 -4.70
C ILE A 2 5.31 13.39 -4.95
N LEU A 3 5.91 12.88 -3.88
CA LEU A 3 7.04 11.96 -3.93
C LEU A 3 6.70 10.76 -3.06
N THR A 4 6.88 9.56 -3.60
CA THR A 4 6.75 8.30 -2.87
C THR A 4 8.14 7.73 -2.60
N CYS A 5 8.38 7.25 -1.39
CA CYS A 5 9.63 6.61 -1.00
C CYS A 5 9.32 5.47 -0.04
N ASP A 6 9.94 4.31 -0.26
CA ASP A 6 9.76 3.12 0.60
C ASP A 6 10.52 3.24 1.95
N ARG A 7 11.40 4.25 2.06
CA ARG A 7 12.17 4.56 3.28
C ARG A 7 12.18 6.06 3.53
N TYR A 8 12.35 6.44 4.79
CA TYR A 8 12.44 7.85 5.14
C TYR A 8 13.62 8.52 4.42
N PRO A 9 13.47 9.76 3.93
CA PRO A 9 14.54 10.48 3.23
C PRO A 9 15.86 10.57 4.00
N LYS A 10 15.81 10.51 5.34
CA LYS A 10 16.99 10.51 6.23
C LYS A 10 17.83 9.23 6.13
N GLU A 11 17.24 8.12 5.72
CA GLU A 11 17.85 6.79 5.66
C GLU A 11 18.37 6.42 4.25
N ILE A 12 18.17 7.30 3.26
CA ILE A 12 18.64 7.11 1.90
C ILE A 12 20.13 7.47 1.82
N ASN A 13 20.99 6.45 1.74
CA ASN A 13 22.43 6.61 1.50
C ASN A 13 22.67 7.16 0.08
N GLY A 14 23.45 8.24 -0.03
CA GLY A 14 23.79 8.89 -1.31
C GLY A 14 22.93 10.11 -1.68
N LEU A 15 21.93 10.46 -0.87
CA LEU A 15 21.13 11.68 -1.09
C LEU A 15 21.83 12.93 -0.51
N GLU A 16 21.99 13.97 -1.33
CA GLU A 16 22.58 15.26 -0.89
C GLU A 16 21.78 15.90 0.26
N ASP A 17 22.48 16.50 1.22
CA ASP A 17 21.87 17.08 2.43
C ASP A 17 20.86 18.20 2.13
N ARG A 18 21.05 18.93 1.01
CA ARG A 18 20.08 19.94 0.54
C ARG A 18 18.74 19.34 0.14
N LEU A 19 18.74 18.15 -0.46
CA LEU A 19 17.52 17.43 -0.83
C LEU A 19 16.84 16.81 0.39
N LYS A 20 17.61 16.26 1.34
CA LYS A 20 17.08 15.77 2.63
C LYS A 20 16.35 16.88 3.39
N SER A 21 16.95 18.07 3.44
CA SER A 21 16.32 19.25 4.05
C SER A 21 15.03 19.59 3.31
N ARG A 22 15.04 19.78 1.99
CA ARG A 22 13.83 20.13 1.23
C ARG A 22 12.69 19.11 1.36
N LEU A 23 13.01 17.81 1.43
CA LEU A 23 12.03 16.72 1.63
C LEU A 23 11.45 16.71 3.05
N GLY A 24 12.23 17.12 4.04
CA GLY A 24 11.79 17.24 5.43
C GLY A 24 10.86 18.41 5.72
N TRP A 25 10.72 19.38 4.80
CA TRP A 25 9.80 20.51 4.92
C TRP A 25 8.43 20.21 4.29
N GLY A 26 8.29 19.09 3.57
CA GLY A 26 6.99 18.56 3.18
C GLY A 26 6.28 17.93 4.38
N LEU A 27 4.96 17.74 4.29
CA LEU A 27 4.21 16.99 5.31
C LEU A 27 4.45 15.49 5.07
N PRO A 28 5.24 14.77 5.89
CA PRO A 28 5.39 13.34 5.72
C PRO A 28 4.08 12.67 6.10
N VAL A 29 3.49 11.94 5.16
CA VAL A 29 2.35 11.07 5.43
C VAL A 29 2.85 9.64 5.36
N VAL A 30 2.70 8.91 6.46
CA VAL A 30 3.03 7.49 6.53
C VAL A 30 1.82 6.73 6.00
N ILE A 31 2.07 5.76 5.12
CA ILE A 31 1.05 4.81 4.67
C ILE A 31 1.24 3.54 5.49
N ASP A 32 0.36 3.35 6.47
CA ASP A 32 0.34 2.11 7.25
C ASP A 32 -0.36 0.98 6.46
N PRO A 33 -0.05 -0.29 6.75
CA PRO A 33 -0.77 -1.41 6.16
C PRO A 33 -2.28 -1.30 6.45
N PRO A 34 -3.16 -1.54 5.45
CA PRO A 34 -4.60 -1.44 5.63
C PRO A 34 -5.11 -2.46 6.65
N GLU A 35 -6.12 -2.07 7.43
CA GLU A 35 -6.83 -2.97 8.34
C GLU A 35 -7.59 -4.07 7.60
N LEU A 36 -8.06 -5.10 8.33
CA LEU A 36 -8.74 -6.25 7.72
C LEU A 36 -9.98 -5.82 6.92
N GLU A 37 -10.80 -4.93 7.48
CA GLU A 37 -11.99 -4.40 6.84
C GLU A 37 -11.65 -3.70 5.52
N THR A 38 -10.62 -2.85 5.52
CA THR A 38 -10.13 -2.18 4.31
C THR A 38 -9.57 -3.17 3.29
N ARG A 39 -8.87 -4.23 3.72
CA ARG A 39 -8.38 -5.28 2.81
C ARG A 39 -9.53 -6.05 2.15
N VAL A 40 -10.62 -6.30 2.87
CA VAL A 40 -11.82 -6.95 2.31
C VAL A 40 -12.45 -6.06 1.26
N ALA A 41 -12.65 -4.77 1.55
CA ALA A 41 -13.20 -3.82 0.60
C ALA A 41 -12.35 -3.71 -0.68
N ILE A 42 -11.01 -3.66 -0.54
CA ILE A 42 -10.09 -3.66 -1.69
C ILE A 42 -10.23 -4.95 -2.51
N THR A 43 -10.36 -6.10 -1.85
CA THR A 43 -10.47 -7.40 -2.52
C THR A 43 -11.79 -7.52 -3.30
N LEU A 44 -12.90 -7.05 -2.73
CA LEU A 44 -14.19 -7.00 -3.41
C LEU A 44 -14.17 -6.03 -4.60
N SER A 45 -13.64 -4.82 -4.41
CA SER A 45 -13.50 -3.82 -5.48
C SER A 45 -12.66 -4.36 -6.65
N LYS A 46 -11.54 -5.03 -6.37
CA LYS A 46 -10.71 -5.67 -7.41
C LYS A 46 -11.45 -6.80 -8.14
N ALA A 47 -12.22 -7.62 -7.41
CA ALA A 47 -13.00 -8.68 -8.03
C ALA A 47 -14.07 -8.12 -8.98
N GLU A 48 -14.77 -7.05 -8.57
CA GLU A 48 -15.73 -6.34 -9.41
C GLU A 48 -15.09 -5.74 -10.66
N GLU A 49 -13.93 -5.08 -10.52
CA GLU A 49 -13.15 -4.54 -11.65
C GLU A 49 -12.73 -5.61 -12.65
N MET A 50 -12.39 -6.81 -12.17
CA MET A 50 -12.04 -7.96 -13.00
C MET A 50 -13.27 -8.70 -13.57
N GLY A 51 -14.49 -8.29 -13.21
CA GLY A 51 -15.74 -8.92 -13.65
C GLY A 51 -16.07 -10.24 -12.94
N TYR A 52 -15.42 -10.53 -11.81
CA TYR A 52 -15.72 -11.69 -10.98
C TYR A 52 -16.68 -11.32 -9.85
N LYS A 53 -17.71 -12.15 -9.67
CA LYS A 53 -18.57 -12.06 -8.50
C LYS A 53 -17.92 -12.80 -7.35
N LEU A 54 -17.38 -12.05 -6.38
CA LEU A 54 -16.73 -12.60 -5.19
C LEU A 54 -17.64 -12.44 -3.98
N ASP A 55 -17.91 -13.54 -3.29
CA ASP A 55 -18.72 -13.51 -2.07
C ASP A 55 -17.90 -12.92 -0.90
N GLU A 56 -18.58 -12.20 -0.01
CA GLU A 56 -17.96 -11.49 1.12
C GLU A 56 -17.19 -12.43 2.05
N GLU A 57 -17.69 -13.65 2.27
CA GLU A 57 -17.00 -14.67 3.08
C GLU A 57 -15.69 -15.15 2.42
N SER A 58 -15.70 -15.26 1.09
CA SER A 58 -14.49 -15.60 0.31
C SER A 58 -13.49 -14.43 0.32
N ALA A 59 -13.98 -13.19 0.20
CA ALA A 59 -13.14 -11.99 0.32
C ALA A 59 -12.53 -11.87 1.72
N PHE A 60 -13.29 -12.18 2.78
CA PHE A 60 -12.80 -12.19 4.16
C PHE A 60 -11.72 -13.25 4.38
N PHE A 61 -11.90 -14.44 3.81
CA PHE A 61 -10.90 -15.50 3.86
C PHE A 61 -9.59 -15.11 3.14
N ILE A 62 -9.69 -14.51 1.95
CA ILE A 62 -8.54 -14.02 1.18
C ILE A 62 -7.83 -12.89 1.93
N ALA A 63 -8.57 -11.90 2.43
CA ALA A 63 -8.04 -10.74 3.15
C ALA A 63 -7.41 -11.07 4.50
N GLN A 64 -7.80 -12.19 5.13
CA GLN A 64 -7.12 -12.73 6.32
C GLN A 64 -5.77 -13.37 6.01
N LYS A 65 -5.65 -13.99 4.83
CA LYS A 65 -4.44 -14.69 4.37
C LYS A 65 -3.42 -13.74 3.74
N VAL A 66 -3.87 -12.70 3.03
CA VAL A 66 -3.01 -11.67 2.45
C VAL A 66 -2.61 -10.67 3.52
N ARG A 67 -1.51 -10.94 4.23
CA ARG A 67 -0.96 -10.05 5.26
C ARG A 67 0.18 -9.15 4.77
N SER A 68 0.78 -9.40 3.60
CA SER A 68 2.16 -8.93 3.39
C SER A 68 2.44 -8.10 2.14
N ASN A 69 1.58 -8.08 1.11
CA ASN A 69 1.78 -7.17 -0.03
C ASN A 69 0.59 -7.24 -0.98
N VAL A 70 0.13 -6.09 -1.47
CA VAL A 70 -0.85 -6.03 -2.59
C VAL A 70 -0.28 -6.74 -3.83
N ARG A 71 1.06 -6.81 -3.95
CA ARG A 71 1.80 -7.53 -4.99
C ARG A 71 1.59 -9.05 -5.01
N GLU A 72 1.17 -9.66 -3.90
CA GLU A 72 0.79 -11.09 -3.88
C GLU A 72 -0.62 -11.33 -4.43
N LEU A 73 -1.51 -10.34 -4.34
CA LEU A 73 -2.83 -10.38 -5.00
C LEU A 73 -2.72 -10.21 -6.53
N GLU A 74 -1.57 -9.75 -7.02
CA GLU A 74 -1.27 -9.48 -8.44
C GLU A 74 -0.31 -10.51 -9.03
N GLY A 75 -0.32 -11.76 -8.52
CA GLY A 75 0.57 -12.83 -9.01
C GLY A 75 0.71 -12.86 -10.55
N PRO A 76 1.90 -13.23 -11.06
CA PRO A 76 2.39 -12.99 -12.44
C PRO A 76 1.49 -13.50 -13.57
#